data_AF-A0A7K9B6C8-F1
#
_entry.id   AF-A0A7K9B6C8-F1
#
_cell.length_a   1.000
_cell.length_b   1.000
_cell.length_c   1.000
_cell.angle_alpha   90.00
_cell.angle_beta   90.00
_cell.angle_gamma   90.00
#
_symmetry.space_group_name_H-M   'P 1'
#
loop_
_entity.id
_entity.type
_entity.pdbx_description
1 polymer ?
#
loop_
_entity_poly.entity_id
_entity_poly.type
_entity_poly.pdbx_seq_one_letter_code
_entity_poly.pdbx_strand_id
1 'polypeptide(L)'
;TSCLICLEPVEDKLSYHMMVCPTCSHAWFHRGCIQQQALRAGLFSFQCPQCKDSEKFLLEMSSLGIRVPIRQPTWEADGAFAELYQRHNQCNASWCLCAGGREQAEAAG
;
A
#
# COMPACT_ATOMS: atom_id res chain seq x y z
N THR A 1 -0.70 -19.49 -11.45
CA THR A 1 -0.62 -18.64 -10.23
C THR A 1 -0.80 -17.18 -10.64
N SER A 2 -1.23 -16.25 -9.79
CA SER A 2 -1.42 -14.83 -10.16
C SER A 2 -0.46 -13.89 -9.42
N CYS A 3 -0.12 -12.75 -10.04
CA CYS A 3 0.66 -11.70 -9.43
C CYS A 3 -0.18 -10.95 -8.39
N LEU A 4 0.28 -10.85 -7.14
CA LEU A 4 -0.49 -10.18 -6.08
C LEU A 4 -0.58 -8.64 -6.22
N ILE A 5 0.08 -8.05 -7.23
CA ILE A 5 0.12 -6.60 -7.44
C ILE A 5 -0.83 -6.20 -8.57
N CYS A 6 -0.71 -6.82 -9.74
CA CYS A 6 -1.56 -6.51 -10.90
C CYS A 6 -2.71 -7.49 -11.10
N LEU A 7 -2.76 -8.57 -10.33
CA LEU A 7 -3.77 -9.65 -10.39
C LEU A 7 -3.78 -10.47 -11.70
N GLU A 8 -2.87 -10.17 -12.62
CA GLU A 8 -2.68 -10.95 -13.85
C GLU A 8 -1.92 -12.27 -13.61
N PRO A 9 -2.11 -13.29 -14.46
CA PRO A 9 -1.38 -14.55 -14.38
C PRO A 9 0.14 -14.34 -14.42
N VAL A 10 0.88 -15.08 -13.60
CA VAL A 10 2.33 -15.25 -13.76
C VAL A 10 2.58 -16.52 -14.57
N GLU A 11 3.66 -16.52 -15.38
CA GLU A 11 4.04 -17.69 -16.18
C GLU A 11 4.33 -18.91 -15.28
N ASP A 12 4.05 -20.13 -15.77
CA ASP A 12 4.29 -21.35 -14.98
C ASP A 12 5.78 -21.75 -14.92
N LYS A 13 6.65 -21.10 -15.71
CA LYS A 13 8.10 -21.36 -15.74
C LYS A 13 8.86 -20.30 -14.97
N LEU A 14 9.60 -20.71 -13.94
CA LEU A 14 10.57 -19.86 -13.24
C LEU A 14 11.47 -19.14 -14.25
N SER A 15 11.28 -17.82 -14.35
CA SER A 15 12.00 -16.94 -15.26
C SER A 15 12.49 -15.72 -14.49
N TYR A 16 13.47 -15.01 -15.04
CA TYR A 16 13.95 -13.74 -14.48
C TYR A 16 12.82 -12.69 -14.35
N HIS A 17 11.72 -12.85 -15.07
CA HIS A 17 10.57 -11.94 -15.03
C HIS A 17 9.63 -12.19 -13.86
N MET A 18 9.87 -13.24 -13.06
CA MET A 18 9.02 -13.61 -11.94
C MET A 18 9.79 -13.65 -10.63
N MET A 19 9.10 -13.25 -9.57
CA MET A 19 9.63 -13.18 -8.22
C MET A 19 8.65 -13.86 -7.29
N VAL A 20 9.17 -14.57 -6.29
CA VAL A 20 8.39 -15.14 -5.20
C VAL A 20 8.88 -14.55 -3.88
N CYS A 21 7.98 -14.32 -2.94
CA CYS A 21 8.37 -13.90 -1.61
C CYS A 21 9.23 -15.00 -0.93
N PRO A 22 10.48 -14.70 -0.52
CA PRO A 22 11.39 -15.67 0.08
C PRO A 22 11.03 -16.03 1.53
N THR A 23 10.11 -15.27 2.14
CA THR A 23 9.65 -15.51 3.51
C THR A 23 8.47 -16.47 3.52
N CYS A 24 7.44 -16.24 2.69
CA CYS A 24 6.22 -17.04 2.72
C CYS A 24 6.05 -18.02 1.55
N SER A 25 6.85 -17.90 0.48
CA SER A 25 6.80 -18.75 -0.72
C SER A 25 5.44 -18.83 -1.45
N HIS A 26 4.43 -18.10 -0.99
CA HIS A 26 3.07 -18.12 -1.53
C HIS A 26 2.72 -16.86 -2.34
N ALA A 27 3.51 -15.80 -2.20
CA ALA A 27 3.27 -14.54 -2.89
C ALA A 27 4.13 -14.45 -4.15
N TRP A 28 3.48 -14.37 -5.31
CA TRP A 28 4.12 -14.29 -6.62
C TRP A 28 3.97 -12.91 -7.22
N PHE A 29 4.99 -12.45 -7.94
CA PHE A 29 5.03 -11.13 -8.55
C PHE A 29 5.71 -11.15 -9.91
N HIS A 30 5.22 -10.34 -10.84
CA HIS A 30 6.05 -9.89 -11.95
C HIS A 30 7.18 -9.01 -11.40
N ARG A 31 8.41 -9.20 -11.90
CA ARG A 31 9.57 -8.41 -11.50
C ARG A 31 9.33 -6.91 -11.71
N GLY A 32 8.69 -6.53 -12.82
CA GLY A 32 8.30 -5.15 -13.09
C GLY A 32 7.30 -4.59 -12.06
N CYS A 33 6.30 -5.38 -11.69
CA CYS A 33 5.31 -4.98 -10.69
C CYS A 33 5.95 -4.76 -9.31
N ILE A 34 6.78 -5.69 -8.84
CA ILE A 34 7.43 -5.53 -7.54
C ILE A 34 8.46 -4.40 -7.55
N GLN A 35 9.17 -4.19 -8.66
CA GLN A 35 10.06 -3.04 -8.82
C GLN A 35 9.30 -1.71 -8.76
N GLN A 36 8.13 -1.61 -9.39
CA GLN A 36 7.29 -0.42 -9.34
C GLN A 36 6.71 -0.20 -7.94
N GLN A 37 6.32 -1.27 -7.25
CA GLN A 37 5.86 -1.20 -5.86
C GLN A 37 6.99 -0.72 -4.94
N ALA A 38 8.19 -1.28 -5.05
CA ALA A 38 9.38 -0.83 -4.31
C ALA A 38 9.66 0.66 -4.51
N LEU A 39 9.60 1.12 -5.76
CA LEU A 39 9.80 2.53 -6.09
C LEU A 39 8.76 3.43 -5.42
N ARG A 40 7.49 3.01 -5.36
CA ARG A 40 6.41 3.79 -4.73
C ARG A 40 6.44 3.73 -3.21
N ALA A 41 6.69 2.55 -2.65
CA ALA A 41 6.69 2.32 -1.20
C ALA A 41 7.90 2.93 -0.50
N GLY A 42 9.07 2.92 -1.15
CA GLY A 42 10.31 3.30 -0.50
C GLY A 42 10.70 2.36 0.65
N LEU A 43 11.83 2.65 1.29
CA LEU A 43 12.43 1.81 2.32
C LEU A 43 11.48 1.49 3.48
N PHE A 44 10.69 2.48 3.90
CA PHE A 44 9.92 2.41 5.15
C PHE A 44 8.57 1.69 5.03
N SER A 45 8.13 1.34 3.82
CA SER A 45 6.86 0.62 3.62
C SER A 45 6.94 -0.49 2.58
N PHE A 46 8.15 -0.85 2.14
CA PHE A 46 8.34 -1.99 1.27
C PHE A 46 8.33 -3.29 2.07
N GLN A 47 7.25 -4.05 1.90
CA GLN A 47 6.99 -5.31 2.60
C GLN A 47 6.17 -6.25 1.70
N CYS A 48 6.20 -7.54 2.01
CA CYS A 48 5.36 -8.51 1.29
C CYS A 48 3.87 -8.18 1.49
N PRO A 49 3.07 -8.00 0.43
CA PRO A 49 1.62 -7.74 0.56
C PRO A 49 0.87 -8.84 1.31
N GLN A 50 1.34 -10.09 1.21
CA GLN A 50 0.69 -11.28 1.77
C GLN A 50 1.06 -11.52 3.24
N CYS A 51 2.35 -11.68 3.55
CA CYS A 51 2.79 -12.07 4.89
C CYS A 51 3.26 -10.90 5.76
N LYS A 52 3.28 -9.68 5.22
CA LYS A 52 3.68 -8.43 5.91
C LYS A 52 5.11 -8.43 6.48
N ASP A 53 5.92 -9.43 6.15
CA ASP A 53 7.34 -9.41 6.43
C ASP A 53 8.00 -8.28 5.66
N SER A 54 8.71 -7.41 6.38
CA SER A 54 9.41 -6.24 5.85
C SER A 54 10.92 -6.45 5.84
N GLU A 55 11.49 -6.96 6.92
CA GLU A 55 12.94 -7.07 7.11
C GLU A 55 13.59 -8.05 6.12
N LYS A 56 13.20 -9.33 6.18
CA LYS A 56 13.76 -10.35 5.28
C LYS A 56 13.34 -10.10 3.84
N PHE A 57 12.08 -9.71 3.62
CA PHE A 57 11.58 -9.35 2.31
C PHE A 57 12.39 -8.23 1.63
N LEU A 58 12.66 -7.14 2.35
CA LEU A 58 13.46 -6.03 1.84
C LEU A 58 14.88 -6.46 1.48
N LEU A 59 15.55 -7.19 2.37
CA LEU A 59 16.92 -7.64 2.17
C LEU A 59 17.04 -8.53 0.93
N GLU A 60 16.19 -9.54 0.83
CA GLU A 60 16.23 -10.53 -0.25
C GLU A 60 15.77 -9.95 -1.58
N MET A 61 14.73 -9.11 -1.60
CA MET A 61 14.31 -8.45 -2.85
C MET A 61 15.42 -7.52 -3.36
N SER A 62 16.12 -6.83 -2.45
CA SER A 62 17.25 -5.98 -2.81
C SER A 62 18.43 -6.78 -3.35
N SER A 63 18.76 -7.93 -2.75
CA SER A 63 19.83 -8.83 -3.22
C SER A 63 19.52 -9.39 -4.63
N LEU A 64 18.25 -9.60 -4.95
CA LEU A 64 17.75 -10.00 -6.27
C LEU A 64 17.62 -8.82 -7.27
N GLY A 65 18.12 -7.64 -6.91
CA GLY A 65 18.22 -6.47 -7.77
C GLY A 65 16.94 -5.65 -7.87
N ILE A 66 16.01 -5.75 -6.91
CA ILE A 66 14.90 -4.81 -6.78
C ILE A 66 15.41 -3.54 -6.11
N ARG A 67 15.38 -2.42 -6.82
CA ARG A 67 15.83 -1.14 -6.28
C ARG A 67 14.78 -0.55 -5.33
N VAL A 68 15.15 -0.31 -4.08
CA VAL A 68 14.30 0.33 -3.07
C VAL A 68 14.91 1.68 -2.65
N PRO A 69 14.27 2.83 -2.92
CA PRO A 69 14.79 4.14 -2.54
C PRO A 69 14.60 4.44 -1.04
N ILE A 70 15.57 5.13 -0.43
CA ILE A 70 15.46 5.65 0.94
C ILE A 70 14.56 6.88 0.94
N ARG A 71 13.26 6.68 1.11
CA ARG A 71 12.25 7.75 1.18
C ARG A 71 10.94 7.21 1.74
N GLN A 72 10.08 8.14 2.16
CA GLN A 72 8.68 7.83 2.44
C GLN A 72 7.93 7.38 1.19
N PRO A 73 6.82 6.63 1.36
CA PRO A 73 5.98 6.24 0.26
C PRO A 73 5.40 7.42 -0.49
N THR A 74 5.20 7.28 -1.82
CA THR A 74 4.60 8.37 -2.61
C THR A 74 3.17 8.69 -2.17
N TRP A 75 2.40 7.70 -1.73
CA TRP A 75 1.01 7.92 -1.33
C TRP A 75 0.86 8.79 -0.08
N GLU A 76 1.90 8.94 0.75
CA GLU A 76 1.91 9.92 1.83
C GLU A 76 2.07 11.35 1.29
N ALA A 77 2.93 11.54 0.30
CA ALA A 77 3.18 12.83 -0.34
C ALA A 77 2.07 13.26 -1.30
N ASP A 78 1.45 12.30 -2.00
CA ASP A 78 0.42 12.54 -3.01
C ASP A 78 -0.96 12.86 -2.38
N GLY A 79 -1.06 12.86 -1.04
CA GLY A 79 -2.32 13.09 -0.35
C GLY A 79 -3.36 12.00 -0.61
N ALA A 80 -2.92 10.78 -0.98
CA ALA A 80 -3.81 9.67 -1.36
C ALA A 80 -4.79 9.28 -0.23
N PHE A 81 -4.46 9.65 1.01
CA PHE A 81 -5.28 9.39 2.19
C PHE A 81 -5.95 10.65 2.75
N ALA A 82 -5.89 11.81 2.06
CA ALA A 82 -6.49 13.04 2.54
C ALA A 82 -8.00 12.88 2.82
N GLU A 83 -8.70 12.10 2.00
CA GLU A 83 -10.12 11.78 2.17
C GLU A 83 -10.40 10.97 3.44
N LEU A 84 -9.48 10.11 3.90
CA LEU A 84 -9.65 9.34 5.14
C LEU A 84 -9.65 10.25 6.38
N TYR A 85 -9.04 11.43 6.29
CA TYR A 85 -9.04 12.43 7.35
C TYR A 85 -10.25 13.37 7.27
N GLN A 86 -11.10 13.26 6.24
CA GLN A 86 -12.35 14.01 6.19
C GLN A 86 -13.35 13.41 7.17
N ARG A 87 -13.53 14.08 8.30
CA ARG A 87 -14.60 13.76 9.23
C ARG A 87 -15.93 14.20 8.60
N HIS A 88 -16.95 13.35 8.73
CA HIS A 88 -18.31 13.74 8.42
C HIS A 88 -18.66 15.02 9.19
N ASN A 89 -18.97 16.09 8.46
CA ASN A 89 -19.14 17.43 9.00
C ASN A 89 -20.59 17.88 9.06
N GLN A 90 -21.55 16.95 8.91
CA GLN A 90 -22.97 17.25 8.92
C GLN A 90 -23.74 16.34 9.88
N CYS A 91 -24.92 16.78 10.31
CA CYS A 91 -25.84 15.95 11.09
C CYS A 91 -26.81 15.21 10.15
N ASN A 92 -26.75 13.88 10.17
CA ASN A 92 -27.62 13.01 9.36
C ASN A 92 -29.01 12.75 10.00
N ALA A 93 -29.32 13.30 11.17
CA ALA A 93 -30.62 13.11 11.80
C ALA A 93 -31.74 13.72 10.94
N SER A 94 -32.89 13.06 10.82
CA SER A 94 -34.03 13.61 10.07
C SER A 94 -34.44 15.00 10.58
N TRP A 95 -34.41 15.20 11.90
CA TRP A 95 -34.56 16.50 12.56
C TRP A 95 -33.30 16.84 13.36
N CYS A 96 -32.56 17.87 12.93
CA CYS A 96 -31.37 18.34 13.64
C CYS A 96 -31.78 19.32 14.76
N LEU A 97 -31.30 19.06 15.98
CA LEU A 97 -31.57 19.90 17.15
C LEU A 97 -30.45 20.93 17.44
N CYS A 98 -29.39 20.94 16.63
CA CYS A 98 -28.26 21.85 16.84
C CYS A 98 -28.66 23.28 16.47
N ALA A 99 -28.46 24.23 17.39
CA ALA A 99 -28.86 25.63 17.19
C ALA A 99 -28.08 26.34 16.07
N GLY A 100 -26.81 26.00 15.84
CA GLY A 100 -26.02 26.53 14.72
C GLY A 100 -26.12 25.70 13.44
N GLY A 101 -27.11 24.80 13.36
CA GLY A 101 -27.41 24.05 12.15
C GLY A 101 -26.60 22.77 11.98
N ARG A 102 -26.83 22.09 10.85
CA ARG A 102 -26.36 20.72 10.61
C ARG A 102 -24.85 20.63 10.42
N GLU A 103 -24.21 21.71 9.98
CA GLU A 103 -22.78 21.78 9.67
C GLU A 103 -21.92 22.11 10.89
N GLN A 104 -22.54 22.38 12.04
CA GLN A 104 -21.83 22.72 13.26
C GLN A 104 -21.19 21.45 13.86
N ALA A 105 -19.86 21.41 13.83
CA ALA A 105 -19.05 20.38 14.48
C ALA A 105 -18.51 20.87 15.83
N GLU A 106 -18.31 19.96 16.79
CA GLU A 106 -17.56 20.27 18.01
C GLU A 106 -16.11 20.67 17.68
N ALA A 107 -15.56 21.62 18.44
CA ALA A 107 -14.16 22.00 18.33
C ALA A 107 -13.27 20.79 18.69
N ALA A 108 -12.24 20.53 17.90
CA ALA A 108 -11.28 19.45 18.16
C ALA A 108 -10.58 19.69 19.51
N GLY A 109 -10.62 18.68 20.39
CA GLY A 109 -9.90 18.64 21.67
C GLY A 109 -8.50 18.06 21.53
#